data_AF-A0A848DR91-F1
#
_entry.id   AF-A0A848DR91-F1
#
_cell.length_a   1.000
_cell.length_b   1.000
_cell.length_c   1.000
_cell.angle_alpha   90.00
_cell.angle_beta   90.00
_cell.angle_gamma   90.00
#
_symmetry.space_group_name_H-M   'P 1'
#
loop_
_entity.id
_entity.type
_entity.pdbx_description
1 polymer ?
#
loop_
_entity_poly.entity_id
_entity_poly.type
_entity_poly.pdbx_seq_one_letter_code
_entity_poly.pdbx_strand_id
1 'polypeptide(L)'
;MSPDPEERRGRDVGGPEPDPAGDDFDRIVASWRSEGQVPQWPADDRMPEDDRAPGERVRDDRPRAEEPPPGPPRAVSPIAEEDDHFVPPEPPPLPRLGPPAAVGLVLLVLGLLLCVAPGVVGISSSYGLPLGLLALAAGLGWLLLRLWPTTPRPGDGEDDGAIL
;
A
#
# COMPACT_ATOMS: atom_id res chain seq x y z
N MET A 1 23.67 59.46 22.18
CA MET A 1 23.61 58.63 20.96
C MET A 1 22.32 57.83 21.05
N SER A 2 21.20 58.43 20.64
CA SER A 2 19.89 57.77 20.64
C SER A 2 19.69 57.15 19.25
N PRO A 3 19.30 55.87 19.12
CA PRO A 3 18.99 55.30 17.82
C PRO A 3 17.67 55.86 17.28
N ASP A 4 17.67 56.10 15.98
CA ASP A 4 16.66 56.75 15.15
C ASP A 4 15.36 55.90 15.02
N PRO A 5 14.15 56.46 15.21
CA PRO A 5 12.89 55.73 15.09
C PRO A 5 12.48 55.29 13.66
N GLU A 6 13.23 55.66 12.61
CA GLU A 6 12.85 55.39 11.20
C GLU A 6 13.14 53.95 10.70
N GLU A 7 13.86 53.10 11.44
CA GLU A 7 14.13 51.69 11.03
C GLU A 7 12.92 50.73 11.19
N ARG A 8 11.75 51.24 11.59
CA ARG A 8 10.52 50.44 11.80
C ARG A 8 9.49 50.54 10.67
N ARG A 9 9.92 50.77 9.42
CA ARG A 9 9.05 50.63 8.25
C ARG A 9 9.68 49.72 7.21
N GLY A 10 9.06 48.56 6.99
CA GLY A 10 9.34 47.75 5.79
C GLY A 10 9.65 46.27 6.01
N ARG A 11 9.27 45.65 7.15
CA ARG A 11 9.12 44.19 7.17
C ARG A 11 7.65 43.88 6.84
N ASP A 12 7.37 43.72 5.56
CA ASP A 12 6.16 43.06 5.08
C ASP A 12 6.16 41.63 5.66
N VAL A 13 5.44 41.46 6.77
CA VAL A 13 5.10 40.17 7.35
C VAL A 13 3.73 39.84 6.78
N GLY A 14 3.66 39.01 5.73
CA GLY A 14 2.37 38.65 5.15
C GLY A 14 2.38 38.02 3.76
N GLY A 15 3.27 37.06 3.50
CA GLY A 15 3.03 36.02 2.49
C GLY A 15 3.13 34.67 3.18
N PRO A 16 2.34 33.64 2.80
CA PRO A 16 2.60 32.29 3.29
C PRO A 16 4.05 31.96 2.94
N GLU A 17 4.85 31.71 3.98
CA GLU A 17 6.20 31.18 3.82
C GLU A 17 6.05 29.93 2.95
N PRO A 18 6.77 29.83 1.81
CA PRO A 18 6.63 28.70 0.92
C PRO A 18 6.85 27.43 1.74
N ASP A 19 5.82 26.58 1.82
CA ASP A 19 5.95 25.29 2.47
C ASP A 19 6.90 24.47 1.59
N PRO A 20 8.15 24.22 2.05
CA PRO A 20 9.13 23.54 1.20
C PRO A 20 8.65 22.14 0.80
N ALA A 21 7.77 21.52 1.58
CA ALA A 21 7.18 20.23 1.25
C ALA A 21 6.09 20.34 0.16
N GLY A 22 5.31 21.42 0.16
CA GLY A 22 4.32 21.71 -0.88
C GLY A 22 4.97 22.00 -2.23
N ASP A 23 6.03 22.81 -2.23
CA ASP A 23 6.77 23.18 -3.44
C ASP A 23 7.46 21.98 -4.11
N ASP A 24 8.06 21.08 -3.31
CA ASP A 24 8.67 19.85 -3.82
C ASP A 24 7.64 18.89 -4.42
N PHE A 25 6.47 18.79 -3.79
CA PHE A 25 5.36 17.98 -4.30
C PHE A 25 4.79 18.55 -5.60
N ASP A 26 4.57 19.86 -5.68
CA ASP A 26 4.07 20.53 -6.89
C ASP A 26 5.03 20.39 -8.06
N ARG A 27 6.35 20.40 -7.81
CA ARG A 27 7.36 20.12 -8.82
C ARG A 27 7.27 18.69 -9.37
N ILE A 28 7.04 17.70 -8.51
CA ILE A 28 6.88 16.29 -8.91
C ILE A 28 5.58 16.12 -9.72
N VAL A 29 4.49 16.75 -9.30
CA VAL A 29 3.22 16.72 -10.03
C VAL A 29 3.33 17.44 -11.38
N ALA A 30 4.06 18.55 -11.44
CA ALA A 30 4.32 19.27 -12.68
C ALA A 30 5.16 18.44 -13.67
N SER A 31 6.18 17.71 -13.19
CA SER A 31 6.98 16.82 -14.05
C SER A 31 6.10 15.69 -14.61
N TRP A 32 5.28 15.05 -13.79
CA TRP A 32 4.35 14.01 -14.22
C TRP A 32 3.31 14.50 -15.24
N ARG A 33 2.75 15.71 -15.06
CA ARG A 33 1.84 16.32 -16.03
C ARG A 33 2.52 16.68 -17.35
N SER A 34 3.80 17.04 -17.31
CA SER A 34 4.59 17.36 -18.50
C SER A 34 5.01 16.11 -19.31
N GLU A 35 5.20 14.98 -18.64
CA GLU A 35 5.62 13.70 -19.23
C GLU A 35 4.47 12.95 -19.93
N GLY A 36 3.22 13.38 -19.71
CA GLY A 36 2.17 13.29 -20.71
C GLY A 36 1.77 11.88 -21.18
N GLN A 37 1.55 10.92 -20.27
CA GLN A 37 0.53 9.88 -20.47
C GLN A 37 0.32 9.04 -19.20
N VAL A 38 -0.85 9.18 -18.57
CA VAL A 38 -1.35 8.16 -17.64
C VAL A 38 -2.05 7.11 -18.50
N PRO A 39 -1.70 5.82 -18.42
CA PRO A 39 -2.48 4.77 -19.06
C PRO A 39 -3.93 4.88 -18.57
N GLN A 40 -4.86 5.09 -19.50
CA GLN A 40 -6.27 4.97 -19.17
C GLN A 40 -6.49 3.52 -18.75
N TRP A 41 -6.84 3.33 -17.47
CA TRP A 41 -7.31 2.04 -17.03
C TRP A 41 -8.48 1.65 -17.94
N PRO A 42 -8.58 0.41 -18.44
CA PRO A 42 -9.69 0.01 -19.28
C PRO A 42 -10.98 0.39 -18.56
N ALA A 43 -11.81 1.24 -19.17
CA ALA A 43 -13.17 1.40 -18.71
C ALA A 43 -13.76 -0.02 -18.75
N ASP A 44 -14.31 -0.49 -17.63
CA ASP A 44 -14.90 -1.82 -17.52
C ASP A 44 -15.60 -2.17 -18.83
N ASP A 45 -15.19 -3.25 -19.49
CA ASP A 45 -15.83 -3.79 -20.69
C ASP A 45 -17.23 -4.30 -20.32
N ARG A 46 -18.14 -3.38 -20.01
CA ARG A 46 -19.58 -3.62 -19.87
C ARG A 46 -20.31 -2.65 -20.76
N MET A 47 -20.68 -3.21 -21.92
CA MET A 47 -21.71 -2.78 -22.85
C MET A 47 -21.35 -1.56 -23.72
N PRO A 48 -21.60 -1.62 -25.05
CA PRO A 48 -21.52 -0.44 -25.89
C PRO A 48 -22.59 0.56 -25.44
N GLU A 49 -22.14 1.70 -24.91
CA GLU A 49 -23.00 2.86 -24.68
C GLU A 49 -23.38 3.50 -26.02
N ASP A 50 -24.67 3.71 -26.17
CA ASP A 50 -25.41 4.24 -27.30
C ASP A 50 -24.95 5.69 -27.61
N ASP A 51 -24.24 5.90 -28.72
CA ASP A 51 -23.99 7.23 -29.30
C ASP A 51 -25.32 7.83 -29.79
N ARG A 52 -26.14 8.34 -28.87
CA ARG A 52 -27.25 9.24 -29.21
C ARG A 52 -26.83 10.68 -28.95
N ALA A 53 -26.47 11.35 -30.04
CA ALA A 53 -26.54 12.81 -30.08
C ALA A 53 -28.00 13.27 -29.84
N PRO A 54 -28.24 14.40 -29.16
CA PRO A 54 -29.58 14.83 -28.80
C PRO A 54 -30.33 15.36 -30.03
N GLY A 55 -31.31 14.61 -30.54
CA GLY A 55 -32.39 15.19 -31.35
C GLY A 55 -32.77 14.52 -32.66
N GLU A 56 -32.09 13.48 -33.14
CA GLU A 56 -32.45 12.88 -34.43
C GLU A 56 -33.37 11.68 -34.27
N ARG A 57 -34.67 11.90 -34.52
CA ARG A 57 -35.67 10.83 -34.65
C ARG A 57 -35.41 10.06 -35.94
N VAL A 58 -34.50 9.10 -35.87
CA VAL A 58 -34.30 8.11 -36.94
C VAL A 58 -35.56 7.23 -37.00
N ARG A 59 -36.24 7.26 -38.14
CA ARG A 59 -37.35 6.34 -38.45
C ARG A 59 -36.78 4.92 -38.47
N ASP A 60 -37.35 4.05 -37.65
CA ASP A 60 -36.98 2.64 -37.56
C ASP A 60 -37.63 1.87 -38.72
N ASP A 61 -36.86 1.63 -39.79
CA ASP A 61 -37.24 0.74 -40.90
C ASP A 61 -36.74 -0.71 -40.67
N ARG A 62 -36.58 -1.14 -39.41
CA ARG A 62 -36.39 -2.57 -39.12
C ARG A 62 -37.73 -3.30 -39.27
N PRO A 63 -37.78 -4.47 -39.93
CA PRO A 63 -38.97 -5.30 -39.87
C PRO A 63 -39.19 -5.68 -38.41
N ARG A 64 -40.31 -5.19 -37.85
CA ARG A 64 -40.73 -5.47 -36.49
C ARG A 64 -40.79 -6.98 -36.31
N ALA A 65 -39.82 -7.55 -35.61
CA ALA A 65 -39.94 -8.91 -35.13
C ALA A 65 -41.15 -8.93 -34.18
N GLU A 66 -42.21 -9.62 -34.57
CA GLU A 66 -43.35 -9.87 -33.69
C GLU A 66 -42.84 -10.58 -32.44
N GLU A 67 -43.01 -9.91 -31.29
CA GLU A 67 -42.77 -10.49 -29.98
C GLU A 67 -43.69 -11.71 -29.83
N PRO A 68 -43.17 -12.91 -29.52
CA PRO A 68 -44.02 -14.06 -29.27
C PRO A 68 -44.95 -13.77 -28.09
N PRO A 69 -46.23 -14.18 -28.13
CA PRO A 69 -47.15 -13.95 -27.02
C PRO A 69 -46.57 -14.55 -25.73
N PRO A 70 -46.76 -13.91 -24.57
CA PRO A 70 -46.24 -14.41 -23.31
C PRO A 70 -46.81 -15.81 -23.05
N GLY A 71 -45.93 -16.81 -23.10
CA GLY A 71 -46.27 -18.17 -22.70
C GLY A 71 -46.57 -18.21 -21.20
N PRO A 72 -47.30 -19.23 -20.71
CA PRO A 72 -47.54 -19.37 -19.28
C PRO A 72 -46.19 -19.42 -18.53
N PRO A 73 -46.11 -18.85 -17.31
CA PRO A 73 -44.87 -18.81 -16.56
C PRO A 73 -44.34 -20.24 -16.43
N ARG A 74 -43.15 -20.47 -16.99
CA ARG A 74 -42.44 -21.74 -16.84
C ARG A 74 -42.14 -21.84 -15.35
N ALA A 75 -42.73 -22.84 -14.68
CA ALA A 75 -42.38 -23.12 -13.29
C ALA A 75 -40.88 -23.39 -13.24
N VAL A 76 -40.12 -22.42 -12.74
CA VAL A 76 -38.73 -22.62 -12.38
C VAL A 76 -38.81 -23.56 -11.19
N SER A 77 -38.52 -24.84 -11.41
CA SER A 77 -38.26 -25.75 -10.28
C SER A 77 -37.22 -25.05 -9.42
N PRO A 78 -37.43 -24.93 -8.10
CA PRO A 78 -36.39 -24.41 -7.23
C PRO A 78 -35.22 -25.35 -7.40
N ILE A 79 -34.19 -24.89 -8.11
CA ILE A 79 -32.85 -25.42 -7.93
C ILE A 79 -32.63 -25.29 -6.42
N ALA A 80 -32.49 -26.43 -5.74
CA ALA A 80 -31.93 -26.41 -4.41
C ALA A 80 -30.56 -25.76 -4.61
N GLU A 81 -30.46 -24.48 -4.27
CA GLU A 81 -29.18 -23.80 -4.11
C GLU A 81 -28.53 -24.52 -2.93
N GLU A 82 -27.87 -25.65 -3.22
CA GLU A 82 -26.93 -26.23 -2.28
C GLU A 82 -25.89 -25.14 -2.06
N ASP A 83 -25.85 -24.64 -0.83
CA ASP A 83 -24.97 -23.60 -0.31
C ASP A 83 -23.49 -24.03 -0.40
N ASP A 84 -22.98 -24.32 -1.60
CA ASP A 84 -21.59 -24.65 -1.91
C ASP A 84 -20.74 -23.37 -1.95
N HIS A 85 -20.86 -22.57 -0.90
CA HIS A 85 -20.02 -21.41 -0.68
C HIS A 85 -18.70 -21.90 -0.09
N PHE A 86 -17.60 -21.53 -0.73
CA PHE A 86 -16.28 -21.77 -0.19
C PHE A 86 -16.17 -21.12 1.19
N VAL A 87 -16.13 -21.94 2.24
CA VAL A 87 -15.79 -21.52 3.58
C VAL A 87 -14.26 -21.49 3.64
N PRO A 88 -13.63 -20.31 3.77
CA PRO A 88 -12.19 -20.24 3.90
C PRO A 88 -11.76 -21.13 5.07
N PRO A 89 -10.76 -21.99 4.89
CA PRO A 89 -10.25 -22.78 5.99
C PRO A 89 -9.80 -21.83 7.11
N GLU A 90 -9.97 -22.25 8.36
CA GLU A 90 -9.55 -21.43 9.49
C GLU A 90 -8.08 -21.02 9.31
N PRO A 91 -7.74 -19.73 9.51
CA PRO A 91 -6.41 -19.25 9.25
C PRO A 91 -5.42 -20.00 10.14
N PRO A 92 -4.27 -20.43 9.60
CA PRO A 92 -3.28 -21.12 10.40
C PRO A 92 -2.81 -20.23 11.56
N PRO A 93 -2.45 -20.84 12.71
CA PRO A 93 -2.05 -20.08 13.88
C PRO A 93 -0.83 -19.20 13.58
N LEU A 94 -0.86 -17.98 14.10
CA LEU A 94 0.20 -17.00 13.90
C LEU A 94 1.53 -17.54 14.47
N PRO A 95 2.66 -17.27 13.77
CA PRO A 95 3.98 -17.67 14.24
C PRO A 95 4.27 -17.01 15.59
N ARG A 96 4.46 -17.84 16.62
CA ARG A 96 4.78 -17.37 17.96
C ARG A 96 6.23 -16.87 17.98
N LEU A 97 6.47 -15.68 18.55
CA LEU A 97 7.82 -15.20 18.87
C LEU A 97 8.47 -16.19 19.84
N GLY A 98 9.29 -17.09 19.29
CA GLY A 98 9.96 -18.12 20.08
C GLY A 98 11.13 -17.57 20.89
N PRO A 99 11.65 -18.34 21.86
CA PRO A 99 12.87 -18.00 22.61
C PRO A 99 14.05 -17.45 21.79
N PRO A 100 14.35 -17.93 20.56
CA PRO A 100 15.43 -17.34 19.76
C PRO A 100 15.20 -15.89 19.32
N ALA A 101 13.95 -15.41 19.22
CA ALA A 101 13.68 -14.00 18.92
C ALA A 101 14.06 -13.08 20.09
N ALA A 102 13.99 -13.59 21.33
CA ALA A 102 14.41 -12.85 22.51
C ALA A 102 15.91 -12.52 22.47
N VAL A 103 16.75 -13.43 21.95
CA VAL A 103 18.20 -13.18 21.79
C VAL A 103 18.45 -11.98 20.90
N GLY A 104 17.78 -11.92 19.75
CA GLY A 104 17.89 -10.79 18.83
C GLY A 104 17.39 -9.48 19.44
N LEU A 105 16.31 -9.53 20.21
CA LEU A 105 15.78 -8.37 20.93
C LEU A 105 16.77 -7.86 21.99
N VAL A 106 17.39 -8.76 22.75
CA VAL A 106 18.42 -8.41 23.74
C VAL A 106 19.63 -7.76 23.07
N LEU A 107 20.10 -8.29 21.93
CA LEU A 107 21.16 -7.68 21.14
C LEU A 107 20.81 -6.26 20.69
N LEU A 108 19.56 -6.03 20.26
CA LEU A 108 19.07 -4.71 19.86
C LEU A 108 19.07 -3.72 21.02
N VAL A 109 18.51 -4.11 22.18
CA VAL A 109 18.47 -3.27 23.38
C VAL A 109 19.88 -2.97 23.87
N LEU A 110 20.75 -3.98 23.90
CA LEU A 110 22.14 -3.82 24.31
C LEU A 110 22.90 -2.90 23.34
N GLY A 111 22.76 -3.10 22.04
CA GLY A 111 23.39 -2.25 21.02
C GLY A 111 22.92 -0.80 21.10
N LEU A 112 21.63 -0.57 21.33
CA LEU A 112 21.08 0.77 21.53
C LEU A 112 21.65 1.42 22.80
N LEU A 113 21.73 0.67 23.91
CA LEU A 113 22.31 1.15 25.17
C LEU A 113 23.79 1.54 24.99
N LEU A 114 24.58 0.73 24.27
CA LEU A 114 25.98 1.06 23.98
C LEU A 114 26.13 2.30 23.08
N CYS A 115 25.15 2.56 22.20
CA CYS A 115 25.19 3.71 21.29
C CYS A 115 24.85 5.02 22.01
N VAL A 116 23.85 5.01 22.90
CA VAL A 116 23.37 6.20 23.60
C VAL A 116 24.17 6.49 24.88
N ALA A 117 24.52 5.46 25.63
CA ALA A 117 25.13 5.61 26.96
C ALA A 117 26.16 4.50 27.26
N PRO A 118 27.28 4.45 26.52
CA PRO A 118 28.31 3.42 26.72
C PRO A 118 28.91 3.41 28.12
N GLY A 119 28.89 4.54 28.82
CA GLY A 119 29.34 4.66 30.21
C GLY A 119 28.54 3.84 31.22
N VAL A 120 27.27 3.51 30.94
CA VAL A 120 26.43 2.66 31.81
C VAL A 120 26.97 1.23 31.85
N VAL A 121 27.61 0.78 30.77
CA VAL A 121 28.22 -0.54 30.64
C VAL A 121 29.70 -0.53 31.07
N GLY A 122 30.23 0.63 31.48
CA GLY A 122 31.64 0.78 31.86
C GLY A 122 32.61 0.75 30.68
N ILE A 123 32.11 0.92 29.45
CA ILE A 123 32.92 0.93 28.23
C ILE A 123 33.36 2.37 27.92
N SER A 124 34.62 2.52 27.48
CA SER A 124 35.14 3.82 27.03
C SER A 124 34.32 4.36 25.86
N SER A 125 34.02 5.66 25.87
CA SER A 125 33.18 6.30 24.85
C SER A 125 33.69 6.12 23.42
N SER A 126 35.01 5.92 23.24
CA SER A 126 35.63 5.65 21.94
C SER A 126 35.18 4.32 21.31
N TYR A 127 34.75 3.36 22.12
CA TYR A 127 34.32 2.03 21.66
C TYR A 127 32.81 1.81 21.75
N GLY A 128 32.08 2.70 22.43
CA GLY A 128 30.63 2.61 22.58
C GLY A 128 29.88 2.57 21.27
N LEU A 129 30.15 3.55 20.41
CA LEU A 129 29.49 3.71 19.11
C LEU A 129 29.77 2.53 18.14
N PRO A 130 31.02 2.09 17.90
CA PRO A 130 31.28 0.97 17.00
C PRO A 130 30.73 -0.36 17.53
N LEU A 131 30.85 -0.66 18.84
CA LEU A 131 30.24 -1.89 19.39
C LEU A 131 28.71 -1.83 19.39
N GLY A 132 28.12 -0.65 19.66
CA GLY A 132 26.68 -0.44 19.60
C GLY A 132 26.12 -0.73 18.21
N LEU A 133 26.75 -0.17 17.18
CA LEU A 133 26.37 -0.44 15.77
C LEU A 133 26.53 -1.92 15.40
N LEU A 134 27.62 -2.58 15.80
CA LEU A 134 27.81 -4.01 15.55
C LEU A 134 26.74 -4.86 16.24
N ALA A 135 26.42 -4.56 17.50
CA ALA A 135 25.37 -5.26 18.24
C ALA A 135 23.98 -5.03 17.63
N LEU A 136 23.68 -3.80 17.20
CA LEU A 136 22.45 -3.47 16.47
C LEU A 136 22.36 -4.25 15.15
N ALA A 137 23.43 -4.24 14.35
CA ALA A 137 23.47 -4.97 13.08
C ALA A 137 23.34 -6.49 13.28
N ALA A 138 24.01 -7.05 14.28
CA ALA A 138 23.91 -8.47 14.62
C ALA A 138 22.49 -8.84 15.11
N GLY A 139 21.89 -8.01 15.97
CA GLY A 139 20.52 -8.19 16.44
C GLY A 139 19.53 -8.14 15.28
N LEU A 140 19.61 -7.09 14.44
CA LEU A 140 18.71 -6.93 13.30
C LEU A 140 18.89 -8.07 12.28
N GLY A 141 20.13 -8.42 11.95
CA GLY A 141 20.44 -9.56 11.09
C GLY A 141 19.90 -10.88 11.63
N TRP A 142 20.02 -11.12 12.93
CA TRP A 142 19.45 -12.30 13.59
C TRP A 142 17.91 -12.34 13.47
N LEU A 143 17.23 -11.22 13.71
CA LEU A 143 15.77 -11.14 13.53
C LEU A 143 15.37 -11.37 12.07
N LEU A 144 16.09 -10.79 11.12
CA LEU A 144 15.80 -10.94 9.70
C LEU A 144 15.98 -12.39 9.25
N LEU A 145 17.08 -13.04 9.62
CA LEU A 145 17.30 -14.47 9.36
C LEU A 145 16.22 -15.34 10.01
N ARG A 146 15.66 -14.90 11.14
CA ARG A 146 14.58 -15.62 11.82
C ARG A 146 13.21 -15.41 11.18
N LEU A 147 12.96 -14.20 10.66
CA LEU A 147 11.76 -13.86 9.89
C LEU A 147 11.80 -14.49 8.50
N TRP A 148 13.00 -14.78 7.99
CA TRP A 148 13.18 -15.47 6.72
C TRP A 148 12.49 -16.85 6.76
N PRO A 149 11.57 -17.14 5.82
CA PRO A 149 10.93 -18.45 5.75
C PRO A 149 11.97 -19.53 5.42
N THR A 150 12.26 -20.42 6.36
CA THR A 150 13.27 -21.50 6.19
C THR A 150 12.65 -22.83 5.78
N THR A 151 11.34 -22.93 5.66
CA THR A 151 10.66 -24.17 5.27
C THR A 151 9.51 -23.85 4.31
N PRO A 152 9.50 -24.44 3.10
CA PRO A 152 8.27 -24.55 2.31
C PRO A 152 7.20 -25.18 3.19
N ARG A 153 6.00 -24.60 3.18
CA ARG A 153 4.90 -25.09 3.99
C ARG A 153 4.53 -26.49 3.51
N PRO A 154 4.45 -27.52 4.39
CA PRO A 154 3.94 -28.82 3.98
C PRO A 154 2.48 -28.62 3.57
N GLY A 155 2.19 -28.65 2.26
CA GLY A 155 0.85 -28.42 1.72
C GLY A 155 0.72 -27.30 0.68
N ASP A 156 1.78 -26.51 0.41
CA ASP A 156 1.85 -25.76 -0.84
C ASP A 156 2.15 -26.78 -1.95
N GLY A 157 1.09 -27.43 -2.44
CA GLY A 157 1.16 -28.20 -3.68
C GLY A 157 1.56 -27.29 -4.83
N GLU A 158 2.20 -27.86 -5.84
CA GLU A 158 2.57 -27.23 -7.12
C GLU A 158 1.32 -26.86 -7.95
N ASP A 159 0.32 -26.22 -7.36
CA ASP A 159 -0.77 -25.56 -8.07
C ASP A 159 -0.30 -24.16 -8.49
N ASP A 160 0.73 -24.15 -9.33
CA ASP A 160 1.01 -23.02 -10.21
C ASP A 160 -0.22 -22.94 -11.10
N GLY A 161 -1.18 -22.05 -10.81
CA GLY A 161 -2.54 -21.97 -11.39
C GLY A 161 -2.62 -21.83 -12.93
N ALA A 162 -1.99 -22.74 -13.65
CA ALA A 162 -1.85 -22.87 -15.08
C ALA A 162 -2.70 -24.07 -15.49
N ILE A 163 -3.87 -23.77 -16.02
CA ILE A 163 -4.72 -24.71 -16.74
C ILE A 163 -4.23 -24.76 -18.19
N LEU A 164 -3.79 -25.95 -18.63
CA LEU A 164 -3.39 -26.25 -20.02
C LEU A 164 -4.61 -26.40 -20.94
#